data_AF-A0ABD3E4P6-F1
#
_entry.id   AF-A0ABD3E4P6-F1
#
_cell.length_a   1.000
_cell.length_b   1.000
_cell.length_c   1.000
_cell.angle_alpha   90.00
_cell.angle_beta   90.00
_cell.angle_gamma   90.00
#
_symmetry.space_group_name_H-M   'P 1'
#
loop_
_entity.id
_entity.type
_entity.pdbx_description
1 polymer ?
#
loop_
_entity_poly.entity_id
_entity_poly.type
_entity_poly.pdbx_seq_one_letter_code
_entity_poly.pdbx_strand_id
1 'polypeptide(L)'
;MGPANKSLFFKVAKSISSKLGYNNKISNNHLPCYTPKPPHAQDQHTDGNSDNKLLFRQRYMNKNRDVYYFSILHPGENGLFFSSVKKYNLLNHRFDNNSYPSRILGSFNGILCLEDESGSGNVVLWNPVTDELKSLPPSSIEPEEDVSDTYYNSAFGFDARSGDYKVIRCVHHRYFDDQPIRFTYEFELYSLKNDSWRPILNPVDVRSLPISIPTNVNGSCYFDFISEVVSFDFADEVFSVLPKPPLSHVHLLCCIDGSKLDIIHYRSKGDRKSLDLWSWESRKGCWSNVDSFVLEGVKRPLLLWGRDKCFLEGNNLELLLFDLKTRELKSLGIKDSPPCKFRSSVEIKLVSFVESTVSIKGLSKVG
;
A
#
# COMPACT_ATOMS: atom_id res chain seq x y z
N MET A 1 6.89 19.06 32.87
CA MET A 1 5.60 18.53 33.40
C MET A 1 5.81 17.07 33.75
N GLY A 2 5.49 16.68 34.99
CA GLY A 2 6.04 15.49 35.68
C GLY A 2 5.44 14.12 35.34
N PRO A 3 5.90 13.04 36.03
CA PRO A 3 5.67 11.63 35.69
C PRO A 3 4.22 11.12 35.84
N ALA A 4 3.28 11.98 36.23
CA ALA A 4 1.91 11.58 36.56
C ALA A 4 1.05 11.21 35.32
N ASN A 5 1.41 11.64 34.11
CA ASN A 5 0.62 11.40 32.90
C ASN A 5 0.79 10.01 32.27
N LYS A 6 1.85 9.25 32.61
CA LYS A 6 2.01 7.86 32.13
C LYS A 6 1.03 6.91 32.81
N SER A 7 0.65 7.16 34.07
CA SER A 7 -0.29 6.31 34.83
C SER A 7 -1.73 6.40 34.32
N LEU A 8 -2.14 7.56 33.80
CA LEU A 8 -3.50 7.77 33.31
C LEU A 8 -3.74 7.07 31.96
N PHE A 9 -2.74 7.06 31.07
CA PHE A 9 -2.80 6.33 29.78
C PHE A 9 -2.93 4.81 29.98
N PHE A 10 -2.21 4.23 30.93
CA PHE A 10 -2.33 2.80 31.25
C PHE A 10 -3.66 2.43 31.93
N LYS A 11 -4.27 3.34 32.69
CA LYS A 11 -5.59 3.13 33.30
C LYS A 11 -6.74 3.21 32.28
N VAL A 12 -6.63 4.09 31.29
CA VAL A 12 -7.63 4.18 30.19
C VAL A 12 -7.54 2.96 29.27
N ALA A 13 -6.34 2.48 28.95
CA ALA A 13 -6.16 1.25 28.16
C ALA A 13 -6.68 -0.02 28.87
N LYS A 14 -6.49 -0.14 30.19
CA LYS A 14 -7.07 -1.26 30.98
C LYS A 14 -8.60 -1.21 31.06
N SER A 15 -9.19 -0.02 31.13
CA SER A 15 -10.65 0.16 31.19
C SER A 15 -11.36 -0.21 29.87
N ILE A 16 -10.67 -0.03 28.73
CA ILE A 16 -11.15 -0.46 27.41
C ILE A 16 -10.99 -1.98 27.25
N SER A 17 -9.86 -2.54 27.71
CA SER A 17 -9.61 -3.99 27.71
C SER A 17 -10.59 -4.77 28.61
N SER A 18 -10.97 -4.24 29.77
CA SER A 18 -11.91 -4.92 30.68
C SER A 18 -13.36 -4.89 30.19
N LYS A 19 -13.70 -3.97 29.27
CA LYS A 19 -15.03 -3.91 28.64
C LYS A 19 -15.18 -4.85 27.43
N LEU A 20 -14.09 -5.44 26.95
CA LEU A 20 -14.06 -6.34 25.79
C LEU A 20 -13.84 -7.83 26.16
N GLY A 21 -13.87 -8.19 27.45
CA GLY A 21 -13.95 -9.60 27.86
C GLY A 21 -12.72 -10.49 27.57
N TYR A 22 -11.57 -9.92 27.22
CA TYR A 22 -10.37 -10.72 26.95
C TYR A 22 -9.58 -11.02 28.24
N ASN A 23 -9.79 -12.20 28.80
CA ASN A 23 -8.87 -12.80 29.77
C ASN A 23 -7.91 -13.74 29.04
N ASN A 24 -6.65 -13.37 28.89
CA ASN A 24 -5.58 -14.35 28.76
C ASN A 24 -4.27 -13.83 29.37
N LYS A 25 -3.61 -14.75 30.08
CA LYS A 25 -2.47 -14.52 30.98
C LYS A 25 -1.30 -13.84 30.25
N ILE A 26 -0.88 -12.70 30.79
CA ILE A 26 0.35 -12.01 30.40
C ILE A 26 1.54 -12.84 30.89
N SER A 27 2.24 -13.52 30.00
CA SER A 27 3.64 -13.89 30.27
C SER A 27 4.49 -12.66 29.96
N ASN A 28 5.05 -12.04 31.00
CA ASN A 28 6.06 -10.99 30.90
C ASN A 28 7.38 -11.57 30.37
N ASN A 29 7.44 -11.85 29.07
CA ASN A 29 8.73 -12.01 28.40
C ASN A 29 9.01 -10.70 27.66
N HIS A 30 9.98 -9.95 28.18
CA HIS A 30 10.56 -8.79 27.51
C HIS A 30 11.12 -9.26 26.15
N LEU A 31 10.39 -8.99 25.08
CA LEU A 31 10.91 -9.09 23.71
C LEU A 31 12.09 -8.12 23.59
N PRO A 32 13.23 -8.53 23.01
CA PRO A 32 14.33 -7.61 22.78
C PRO A 32 13.85 -6.48 21.85
N CYS A 33 14.12 -5.23 22.25
CA CYS A 33 13.98 -4.08 21.37
C CYS A 33 14.94 -4.25 20.19
N TYR A 34 14.45 -4.77 19.07
CA TYR A 34 15.18 -4.66 17.81
C TYR A 34 15.18 -3.18 17.44
N THR A 35 16.35 -2.57 17.50
CA THR A 35 16.55 -1.25 16.89
C THR A 35 16.28 -1.42 15.40
N PRO A 36 15.33 -0.68 14.81
CA PRO A 36 15.10 -0.73 13.37
C PRO A 36 16.42 -0.39 12.71
N LYS A 37 16.99 -1.32 11.94
CA LYS A 37 18.09 -0.96 11.06
C LYS A 37 17.51 0.04 10.05
N PRO A 38 18.21 1.14 9.74
CA PRO A 38 17.81 1.96 8.61
C PRO A 38 17.70 1.03 7.39
N PRO A 39 16.61 1.11 6.59
CA PRO A 39 16.51 0.31 5.38
C PRO A 39 17.78 0.51 4.57
N HIS A 40 18.29 -0.55 3.96
CA HIS A 40 19.39 -0.41 3.04
C HIS A 40 18.98 0.65 2.02
N ALA A 41 19.73 1.76 1.95
CA ALA A 41 19.60 2.70 0.85
C ALA A 41 19.97 1.88 -0.39
N GLN A 42 18.96 1.35 -1.05
CA GLN A 42 19.15 0.84 -2.38
C GLN A 42 19.48 2.08 -3.20
N ASP A 43 20.64 2.09 -3.84
CA ASP A 43 20.85 2.89 -5.04
C ASP A 43 19.83 2.38 -6.06
N GLN A 44 18.57 2.77 -5.88
CA GLN A 44 17.77 3.06 -7.04
C GLN A 44 18.63 4.07 -7.79
N HIS A 45 19.06 3.72 -8.99
CA HIS A 45 19.45 4.74 -9.95
C HIS A 45 18.21 5.57 -10.25
N THR A 46 17.86 6.40 -9.28
CA THR A 46 16.88 7.47 -9.28
C THR A 46 17.65 8.69 -8.82
N ASP A 47 18.67 9.04 -9.61
CA ASP A 47 18.81 10.44 -9.98
C ASP A 47 17.41 10.96 -10.37
N GLY A 48 17.16 12.26 -10.26
CA GLY A 48 15.89 12.88 -10.70
C GLY A 48 15.67 12.68 -12.21
N ASN A 49 15.44 11.44 -12.62
CA ASN A 49 15.56 10.94 -13.97
C ASN A 49 14.22 11.22 -14.63
N SER A 50 14.31 11.84 -15.80
CA SER A 50 13.22 12.29 -16.66
C SER A 50 12.23 11.19 -17.07
N ASP A 51 12.45 9.94 -16.67
CA ASP A 51 11.77 8.76 -17.18
C ASP A 51 10.69 8.19 -16.23
N ASN A 52 10.58 8.70 -14.99
CA ASN A 52 9.51 8.30 -14.07
C ASN A 52 8.17 8.89 -14.52
N LYS A 53 7.29 8.04 -15.04
CA LYS A 53 5.96 8.39 -15.53
C LYS A 53 4.91 8.19 -14.45
N LEU A 54 3.82 8.95 -14.54
CA LEU A 54 2.63 8.72 -13.74
C LEU A 54 1.67 7.82 -14.50
N LEU A 55 1.40 6.64 -13.97
CA LEU A 55 0.41 5.75 -14.54
C LEU A 55 -0.91 5.90 -13.80
N PHE A 56 -1.95 6.29 -14.52
CA PHE A 56 -3.30 6.42 -14.01
C PHE A 56 -4.11 5.20 -14.44
N ARG A 57 -4.71 4.50 -13.47
CA ARG A 57 -5.68 3.43 -13.74
C ARG A 57 -7.08 3.99 -13.88
N GLN A 58 -7.59 4.01 -15.11
CA GLN A 58 -8.96 4.37 -15.42
C GLN A 58 -9.84 3.12 -15.46
N ARG A 59 -11.04 3.25 -14.90
CA ARG A 59 -12.12 2.30 -15.09
C ARG A 59 -13.01 2.81 -16.21
N TYR A 60 -13.48 1.91 -17.06
CA TYR A 60 -14.50 2.16 -18.06
C TYR A 60 -15.63 1.15 -17.89
N MET A 61 -16.85 1.66 -17.71
CA MET A 61 -18.05 0.84 -17.70
C MET A 61 -18.48 0.55 -19.13
N ASN A 62 -18.48 -0.72 -19.54
CA ASN A 62 -19.10 -1.15 -20.79
C ASN A 62 -20.31 -2.04 -20.49
N LYS A 63 -21.53 -1.46 -20.54
CA LYS A 63 -22.90 -2.01 -20.39
C LYS A 63 -23.14 -3.10 -19.32
N ASN A 64 -22.31 -4.14 -19.23
CA ASN A 64 -22.33 -5.23 -18.26
C ASN A 64 -20.95 -5.57 -17.64
N ARG A 65 -19.88 -4.80 -17.90
CA ARG A 65 -18.50 -5.16 -17.53
C ARG A 65 -17.70 -3.92 -17.10
N ASP A 66 -16.92 -4.05 -16.03
CA ASP A 66 -15.81 -3.14 -15.75
C ASP A 66 -14.65 -3.47 -16.69
N VAL A 67 -13.97 -2.44 -17.19
CA VAL A 67 -12.73 -2.55 -17.96
C VAL A 67 -11.72 -1.60 -17.32
N TYR A 68 -10.49 -2.07 -17.13
CA TYR A 68 -9.40 -1.25 -16.63
C TYR A 68 -8.38 -0.98 -17.73
N TYR A 69 -8.00 0.28 -17.84
CA TYR A 69 -6.91 0.70 -18.70
C TYR A 69 -5.99 1.65 -17.93
N PHE A 70 -4.73 1.61 -18.29
CA PHE A 70 -3.68 2.39 -17.69
C PHE A 70 -3.19 3.40 -18.73
N SER A 71 -3.33 4.67 -18.39
CA SER A 71 -2.91 5.78 -19.23
C SER A 71 -1.73 6.48 -18.57
N ILE A 72 -0.72 6.82 -19.37
CA ILE A 72 0.39 7.64 -18.89
C ILE A 72 -0.10 9.09 -18.80
N LEU A 73 0.16 9.72 -17.65
CA LEU A 73 0.04 11.17 -17.45
C LEU A 73 1.42 11.81 -17.60
N HIS A 74 1.50 12.81 -18.47
CA HIS A 74 2.70 13.61 -18.69
C HIS A 74 2.54 14.99 -18.06
N PRO A 75 3.60 15.50 -17.40
CA PRO A 75 3.67 16.93 -17.08
C PRO A 75 3.85 17.73 -18.38
N GLY A 76 3.17 18.86 -18.49
CA GLY A 76 3.34 19.85 -19.56
C GLY A 76 3.17 21.27 -19.02
N GLU A 77 3.44 22.26 -19.87
CA GLU A 77 3.42 23.70 -19.50
C GLU A 77 2.09 24.13 -18.84
N ASN A 78 0.96 23.51 -19.21
CA ASN A 78 -0.37 23.86 -18.71
C ASN A 78 -0.91 22.91 -17.62
N GLY A 79 -0.13 21.93 -17.17
CA GLY A 79 -0.53 20.92 -16.18
C GLY A 79 -0.30 19.49 -16.65
N LEU A 80 -1.09 18.55 -16.15
CA LEU A 80 -0.99 17.14 -16.52
C LEU A 80 -1.95 16.80 -17.64
N PHE A 81 -1.49 16.05 -18.63
CA PHE A 81 -2.31 15.58 -19.73
C PHE A 81 -2.10 14.09 -19.97
N PHE A 82 -3.14 13.41 -20.44
CA PHE A 82 -3.05 12.01 -20.84
C PHE A 82 -2.25 11.90 -22.13
N SER A 83 -1.33 10.92 -22.18
CA SER A 83 -0.73 10.49 -23.42
C SER A 83 -1.82 9.98 -24.35
N SER A 84 -2.00 10.63 -25.51
CA SER A 84 -2.90 10.15 -26.56
C SER A 84 -2.38 8.88 -27.25
N VAL A 85 -1.09 8.57 -27.07
CA VAL A 85 -0.35 7.56 -27.83
C VAL A 85 -0.34 6.19 -27.13
N LYS A 86 -0.33 6.15 -25.79
CA LYS A 86 -0.14 4.90 -25.05
C LYS A 86 -1.21 4.69 -23.98
N LYS A 87 -2.05 3.68 -24.23
CA LYS A 87 -2.99 3.11 -23.26
C LYS A 87 -2.73 1.61 -23.17
N TYR A 88 -2.51 1.11 -21.97
CA TYR A 88 -2.38 -0.31 -21.70
C TYR A 88 -3.71 -0.84 -21.17
N ASN A 89 -4.17 -2.01 -21.59
CA ASN A 89 -5.45 -2.55 -21.13
C ASN A 89 -5.31 -4.01 -20.73
N LEU A 90 -6.13 -4.44 -19.77
CA LEU A 90 -6.17 -5.82 -19.27
C LEU A 90 -7.48 -6.50 -19.69
N LEU A 91 -8.04 -6.12 -20.84
CA LEU A 91 -9.36 -6.58 -21.28
C LEU A 91 -9.48 -8.10 -21.37
N ASN A 92 -8.40 -8.76 -21.77
CA ASN A 92 -8.33 -10.20 -21.99
C ASN A 92 -7.80 -10.97 -20.78
N HIS A 93 -7.46 -10.27 -19.69
CA HIS A 93 -6.76 -10.85 -18.54
C HIS A 93 -7.67 -10.81 -17.31
N ARG A 94 -8.56 -11.80 -17.25
CA ARG A 94 -9.40 -12.07 -16.09
C ARG A 94 -8.85 -13.24 -15.30
N PHE A 95 -9.10 -13.23 -14.00
CA PHE A 95 -8.94 -14.43 -13.20
C PHE A 95 -10.13 -15.37 -13.41
N ASP A 96 -9.98 -16.63 -12.99
CA ASP A 96 -10.99 -17.67 -13.20
C ASP A 96 -12.33 -17.36 -12.54
N ASN A 97 -12.30 -16.65 -11.41
CA ASN A 97 -13.48 -16.12 -10.72
C ASN A 97 -14.12 -14.91 -11.42
N ASN A 98 -13.69 -14.61 -12.66
CA ASN A 98 -14.16 -13.50 -13.49
C ASN A 98 -13.85 -12.10 -12.92
N SER A 99 -12.99 -12.02 -11.89
CA SER A 99 -12.50 -10.76 -11.33
C SER A 99 -11.39 -10.17 -12.21
N TYR A 100 -11.12 -8.88 -12.02
CA TYR A 100 -10.08 -8.16 -12.74
C TYR A 100 -8.92 -7.78 -11.82
N PRO A 101 -7.67 -7.88 -12.31
CA PRO A 101 -6.51 -7.31 -11.65
C PRO A 101 -6.55 -5.78 -11.74
N SER A 102 -7.09 -5.14 -10.70
CA SER A 102 -7.28 -3.68 -10.70
C SER A 102 -6.69 -2.97 -9.49
N ARG A 103 -6.37 -3.68 -8.41
CA ARG A 103 -5.67 -3.12 -7.26
C ARG A 103 -4.17 -3.13 -7.53
N ILE A 104 -3.54 -1.95 -7.55
CA ILE A 104 -2.10 -1.83 -7.74
C ILE A 104 -1.39 -2.06 -6.41
N LEU A 105 -0.53 -3.07 -6.34
CA LEU A 105 0.32 -3.36 -5.17
C LEU A 105 1.67 -2.66 -5.24
N GLY A 106 2.13 -2.31 -6.45
CA GLY A 106 3.38 -1.61 -6.68
C GLY A 106 3.85 -1.70 -8.12
N SER A 107 4.97 -1.05 -8.40
CA SER A 107 5.64 -1.03 -9.70
C SER A 107 7.15 -1.04 -9.51
N PHE A 108 7.86 -1.96 -10.17
CA PHE A 108 9.32 -2.06 -10.10
C PHE A 108 9.89 -2.45 -11.47
N ASN A 109 10.85 -1.66 -11.98
CA ASN A 109 11.52 -1.86 -13.28
C ASN A 109 10.53 -2.17 -14.43
N GLY A 110 9.39 -1.46 -14.46
CA GLY A 110 8.33 -1.60 -15.46
C GLY A 110 7.39 -2.79 -15.31
N ILE A 111 7.55 -3.60 -14.25
CA ILE A 111 6.59 -4.63 -13.88
C ILE A 111 5.60 -4.03 -12.88
N LEU A 112 4.32 -4.10 -13.20
CA LEU A 112 3.21 -3.85 -12.29
C LEU A 112 2.83 -5.14 -11.59
N CYS A 113 2.57 -5.05 -10.29
CA CYS A 113 1.94 -6.13 -9.53
C CYS A 113 0.51 -5.72 -9.19
N LEU A 114 -0.45 -6.53 -9.62
CA LEU A 114 -1.86 -6.24 -9.53
C LEU A 114 -2.57 -7.37 -8.78
N GLU A 115 -3.46 -7.01 -7.87
CA GLU A 115 -4.33 -7.93 -7.14
C GLU A 115 -5.78 -7.73 -7.58
N ASP A 116 -6.58 -8.78 -7.47
CA ASP A 116 -8.01 -8.66 -7.69
C ASP A 116 -8.74 -7.88 -6.58
N GLU A 117 -9.87 -7.28 -6.93
CA GLU A 117 -10.70 -6.55 -5.97
C GLU A 117 -11.80 -7.40 -5.34
N SER A 118 -11.97 -8.67 -5.75
CA SER A 118 -12.92 -9.58 -5.09
C SER A 118 -12.42 -10.08 -3.74
N GLY A 119 -11.13 -9.90 -3.43
CA GLY A 119 -10.54 -10.36 -2.17
C GLY A 119 -10.15 -11.83 -2.22
N SER A 120 -10.04 -12.43 -3.40
CA SER A 120 -9.68 -13.85 -3.55
C SER A 120 -8.18 -14.10 -3.38
N GLY A 121 -7.37 -13.04 -3.34
CA GLY A 121 -5.91 -13.13 -3.25
C GLY A 121 -5.24 -13.41 -4.59
N ASN A 122 -5.98 -13.43 -5.70
CA ASN A 122 -5.40 -13.58 -7.02
C ASN A 122 -4.48 -12.40 -7.36
N VAL A 123 -3.23 -12.70 -7.69
CA VAL A 123 -2.19 -11.72 -8.02
C VAL A 123 -1.62 -12.02 -9.40
N VAL A 124 -1.31 -10.96 -10.14
CA VAL A 124 -0.68 -11.02 -11.44
C VAL A 124 0.47 -10.02 -11.53
N LEU A 125 1.58 -10.46 -12.11
CA LEU A 125 2.65 -9.60 -12.57
C LEU A 125 2.43 -9.29 -14.04
N TRP A 126 2.52 -8.03 -14.42
CA TRP A 126 2.30 -7.58 -15.79
C TRP A 126 3.32 -6.52 -16.16
N ASN A 127 4.00 -6.70 -17.28
CA ASN A 127 4.79 -5.64 -17.91
C ASN A 127 3.96 -5.05 -19.05
N PRO A 128 3.43 -3.82 -18.90
CA PRO A 128 2.59 -3.22 -19.93
C PRO A 128 3.32 -2.93 -21.26
N VAL A 129 4.65 -2.79 -21.24
CA VAL A 129 5.46 -2.47 -22.42
C VAL A 129 5.68 -3.71 -23.28
N THR A 130 5.94 -4.86 -22.67
CA THR A 130 6.15 -6.14 -23.37
C THR A 130 4.87 -6.97 -23.51
N ASP A 131 3.80 -6.56 -22.82
CA ASP A 131 2.55 -7.30 -22.64
C ASP A 131 2.76 -8.72 -22.06
N GLU A 132 3.87 -8.92 -21.37
CA GLU A 132 4.10 -10.16 -20.64
C GLU A 132 3.31 -10.16 -19.34
N LEU A 133 2.70 -11.29 -19.04
CA LEU A 133 1.84 -11.47 -17.88
C LEU A 133 2.13 -12.83 -17.22
N LYS A 134 2.12 -12.84 -15.89
CA LYS A 134 2.24 -14.05 -15.07
C LYS A 134 1.28 -13.98 -13.89
N SER A 135 0.30 -14.88 -13.89
CA SER A 135 -0.50 -15.14 -12.69
C SER A 135 0.34 -15.87 -11.66
N LEU A 136 0.23 -15.46 -10.40
CA LEU A 136 0.88 -16.15 -9.30
C LEU A 136 0.05 -17.37 -8.88
N PRO A 137 0.68 -18.43 -8.35
CA PRO A 137 -0.05 -19.55 -7.77
C PRO A 137 -0.91 -19.10 -6.58
N PRO A 138 -1.92 -19.89 -6.19
CA PRO A 138 -2.71 -19.67 -4.98
C PRO A 138 -1.83 -19.60 -3.72
N SER A 139 -2.39 -19.02 -2.64
CA SER A 139 -1.78 -19.00 -1.30
C SER A 139 -1.33 -20.39 -0.88
N SER A 140 -0.16 -20.49 -0.24
CA SER A 140 0.32 -21.71 0.42
C SER A 140 -0.32 -21.91 1.79
N ILE A 141 -0.90 -20.85 2.36
CA ILE A 141 -1.67 -20.87 3.59
C ILE A 141 -3.12 -21.16 3.22
N GLU A 142 -3.60 -22.35 3.61
CA GLU A 142 -4.98 -22.79 3.40
C GLU A 142 -5.82 -22.48 4.64
N PRO A 143 -7.07 -22.02 4.47
CA PRO A 143 -7.98 -21.81 5.59
C PRO A 143 -8.33 -23.13 6.29
N GLU A 144 -8.41 -23.10 7.62
CA GLU A 144 -9.00 -24.18 8.42
C GLU A 144 -10.51 -24.36 8.12
N GLU A 145 -11.08 -25.52 8.46
CA GLU A 145 -12.47 -25.86 8.13
C GLU A 145 -13.51 -24.89 8.73
N ASP A 146 -13.21 -24.27 9.87
CA ASP A 146 -14.07 -23.33 10.59
C ASP A 146 -13.86 -21.86 10.19
N VAL A 147 -12.96 -21.58 9.24
CA VAL A 147 -12.75 -20.24 8.71
C VAL A 147 -13.98 -19.77 7.96
N SER A 148 -14.56 -18.66 8.41
CA SER A 148 -15.72 -18.05 7.76
C SER A 148 -15.34 -17.26 6.51
N ASP A 149 -14.27 -16.47 6.59
CA ASP A 149 -13.77 -15.69 5.46
C ASP A 149 -12.24 -15.58 5.49
N THR A 150 -11.62 -15.47 4.31
CA THR A 150 -10.19 -15.16 4.14
C THR A 150 -9.98 -13.87 3.38
N TYR A 151 -9.06 -13.03 3.84
CA TYR A 151 -8.67 -11.78 3.18
C TYR A 151 -7.16 -11.68 3.03
N TYR A 152 -6.74 -10.91 2.04
CA TYR A 152 -5.35 -10.75 1.69
C TYR A 152 -4.97 -9.28 1.63
N ASN A 153 -3.82 -8.96 2.24
CA ASN A 153 -3.17 -7.68 2.13
C ASN A 153 -1.75 -7.91 1.63
N SER A 154 -1.53 -7.59 0.35
CA SER A 154 -0.27 -7.90 -0.33
C SER A 154 0.56 -6.64 -0.58
N ALA A 155 1.88 -6.80 -0.67
CA ALA A 155 2.84 -5.78 -1.08
C ALA A 155 3.84 -6.36 -2.06
N PHE A 156 4.16 -5.61 -3.11
CA PHE A 156 5.13 -6.01 -4.14
C PHE A 156 6.46 -5.30 -3.96
N GLY A 157 7.57 -6.02 -4.08
CA GLY A 157 8.90 -5.44 -3.98
C GLY A 157 9.94 -6.15 -4.83
N PHE A 158 11.12 -5.52 -4.90
CA PHE A 158 12.28 -6.05 -5.60
C PHE A 158 13.45 -6.20 -4.62
N ASP A 159 13.93 -7.43 -4.49
CA ASP A 159 15.16 -7.74 -3.78
C ASP A 159 16.34 -7.53 -4.75
N ALA A 160 16.96 -6.36 -4.69
CA ALA A 160 18.08 -6.02 -5.55
C ALA A 160 19.32 -6.90 -5.34
N ARG A 161 19.48 -7.51 -4.15
CA ARG A 161 20.64 -8.36 -3.84
C ARG A 161 20.54 -9.70 -4.56
N SER A 162 19.36 -10.31 -4.51
CA SER A 162 19.13 -11.55 -5.25
C SER A 162 18.70 -11.29 -6.69
N GLY A 163 18.24 -10.09 -7.04
CA GLY A 163 17.64 -9.78 -8.33
C GLY A 163 16.28 -10.46 -8.53
N ASP A 164 15.52 -10.61 -7.45
CA ASP A 164 14.23 -11.32 -7.42
C ASP A 164 13.07 -10.37 -7.15
N TYR A 165 11.94 -10.67 -7.78
CA TYR A 165 10.69 -9.99 -7.53
C TYR A 165 9.90 -10.79 -6.51
N LYS A 166 9.47 -10.12 -5.45
CA LYS A 166 8.81 -10.78 -4.33
C LYS A 166 7.47 -10.12 -4.05
N VAL A 167 6.51 -10.94 -3.62
CA VAL A 167 5.23 -10.46 -3.09
C VAL A 167 5.11 -10.99 -1.68
N ILE A 168 5.04 -10.08 -0.70
CA ILE A 168 4.68 -10.47 0.66
C ILE A 168 3.18 -10.27 0.84
N ARG A 169 2.55 -11.21 1.51
CA ARG A 169 1.11 -11.22 1.74
C ARG A 169 0.83 -11.52 3.19
N CYS A 170 0.00 -10.67 3.80
CA CYS A 170 -0.67 -10.99 5.05
C CYS A 170 -1.98 -11.71 4.71
N VAL A 171 -2.10 -12.96 5.18
CA VAL A 171 -3.30 -13.78 5.10
C VAL A 171 -4.06 -13.64 6.40
N HIS A 172 -5.36 -13.34 6.28
CA HIS A 172 -6.21 -13.08 7.41
C HIS A 172 -7.46 -13.96 7.35
N HIS A 173 -7.63 -14.81 8.37
CA HIS A 173 -8.83 -15.61 8.55
C HIS A 173 -9.73 -15.03 9.63
N ARG A 174 -11.04 -15.00 9.36
CA ARG A 174 -12.11 -14.62 10.30
C ARG A 174 -12.89 -15.84 10.73
N TYR A 175 -13.22 -15.91 12.00
CA TYR A 175 -14.06 -16.95 12.58
C TYR A 175 -15.27 -16.27 13.24
N PHE A 176 -16.39 -16.21 12.52
CA PHE A 176 -17.59 -15.50 13.00
C PHE A 176 -18.37 -16.26 14.06
N ASP A 177 -18.20 -17.58 14.11
CA ASP A 177 -18.84 -18.45 15.09
C ASP A 177 -18.19 -18.32 16.48
N ASP A 178 -16.95 -17.82 16.55
CA ASP A 178 -16.27 -17.51 17.79
C ASP A 178 -16.85 -16.24 18.44
N GLN A 179 -16.96 -16.25 19.77
CA GLN A 179 -17.43 -15.11 20.56
C GLN A 179 -16.40 -14.74 21.64
N PRO A 180 -15.70 -13.60 21.51
CA PRO A 180 -15.77 -12.61 20.42
C PRO A 180 -15.19 -13.16 19.10
N ILE A 181 -15.55 -12.54 17.97
CA ILE A 181 -15.02 -12.88 16.64
C ILE A 181 -13.49 -13.00 16.71
N ARG A 182 -12.97 -14.16 16.35
CA ARG A 182 -11.53 -14.42 16.31
C ARG A 182 -10.96 -14.05 14.95
N PHE A 183 -9.70 -13.62 14.97
CA PHE A 183 -8.90 -13.32 13.79
C PHE A 183 -7.54 -13.99 13.92
N THR A 184 -7.01 -14.47 12.80
CA THR A 184 -5.62 -14.94 12.70
C THR A 184 -4.90 -14.20 11.59
N TYR A 185 -3.60 -14.02 11.76
CA TYR A 185 -2.75 -13.24 10.86
C TYR A 185 -1.48 -14.02 10.59
N GLU A 186 -1.33 -14.46 9.35
CA GLU A 186 -0.17 -15.19 8.88
C GLU A 186 0.47 -14.45 7.71
N PHE A 187 1.74 -14.71 7.48
CA PHE A 187 2.48 -14.10 6.37
C PHE A 187 3.08 -15.18 5.49
N GLU A 188 3.03 -14.92 4.19
CA GLU A 188 3.75 -15.71 3.19
C GLU A 188 4.49 -14.78 2.22
N LEU A 189 5.56 -15.31 1.65
CA LEU A 189 6.41 -14.61 0.68
C LEU A 189 6.48 -15.43 -0.60
N TYR A 190 6.05 -14.82 -1.70
CA TYR A 190 6.28 -15.32 -3.04
C TYR A 190 7.64 -14.86 -3.56
N SER A 191 8.33 -15.75 -4.26
CA SER A 191 9.53 -15.46 -5.03
C SER A 191 9.28 -15.78 -6.50
N LEU A 192 9.50 -14.81 -7.40
CA LEU A 192 9.35 -15.02 -8.83
C LEU A 192 10.36 -16.03 -9.37
N LYS A 193 11.60 -16.00 -8.85
CA LYS A 193 12.64 -16.96 -9.24
C LYS A 193 12.30 -18.40 -8.94
N ASN A 194 11.70 -18.64 -7.78
CA ASN A 194 11.32 -19.98 -7.34
C ASN A 194 9.90 -20.36 -7.78
N ASP A 195 9.12 -19.39 -8.24
CA ASP A 195 7.71 -19.52 -8.61
C ASP A 195 6.85 -20.18 -7.52
N SER A 196 7.10 -19.83 -6.27
CA SER A 196 6.44 -20.46 -5.13
C SER A 196 6.21 -19.48 -3.98
N TRP A 197 5.10 -19.67 -3.29
CA TRP A 197 4.88 -19.12 -1.96
C TRP A 197 5.61 -19.95 -0.91
N ARG A 198 6.00 -19.31 0.18
CA ARG A 198 6.40 -19.98 1.41
C ARG A 198 5.90 -19.19 2.61
N PRO A 199 5.48 -19.86 3.70
CA PRO A 199 5.21 -19.18 4.95
C PRO A 199 6.46 -18.44 5.46
N ILE A 200 6.25 -17.30 6.09
CA ILE A 200 7.29 -16.56 6.79
C ILE A 200 6.82 -16.25 8.21
N LEU A 201 7.73 -16.41 9.17
CA LEU A 201 7.39 -16.28 10.58
C LEU A 201 6.95 -14.85 10.90
N ASN A 202 5.82 -14.75 11.60
CA ASN A 202 5.28 -13.47 12.03
C ASN A 202 6.19 -12.88 13.13
N PRO A 203 6.76 -11.68 12.93
CA PRO A 203 7.60 -11.00 13.92
C PRO A 203 6.82 -10.48 15.14
N VAL A 204 5.50 -10.32 15.02
CA VAL A 204 4.68 -9.55 15.94
C VAL A 204 3.38 -10.31 16.19
N ASP A 205 2.90 -10.29 17.42
CA ASP A 205 1.51 -10.64 17.72
C ASP A 205 0.60 -9.53 17.16
N VAL A 206 0.46 -9.49 15.84
CA VAL A 206 -0.41 -8.57 15.12
C VAL A 206 -1.85 -8.97 15.43
N ARG A 207 -2.62 -8.06 16.03
CA ARG A 207 -3.99 -8.32 16.49
C ARG A 207 -5.05 -7.59 15.68
N SER A 208 -4.67 -6.98 14.57
CA SER A 208 -5.55 -6.18 13.74
C SER A 208 -5.23 -6.32 12.26
N LEU A 209 -6.22 -6.06 11.41
CA LEU A 209 -6.01 -5.94 9.97
C LEU A 209 -5.20 -4.69 9.63
N PRO A 210 -4.39 -4.72 8.55
CA PRO A 210 -3.87 -3.50 7.96
C PRO A 210 -5.03 -2.59 7.53
N ILE A 211 -4.95 -1.31 7.88
CA ILE A 211 -5.97 -0.29 7.60
C ILE A 211 -5.85 0.24 6.16
N SER A 212 -4.71 0.02 5.50
CA SER A 212 -4.45 0.53 4.15
C SER A 212 -3.62 -0.44 3.31
N ILE A 213 -3.54 -0.15 2.00
CA ILE A 213 -2.65 -0.85 1.08
C ILE A 213 -1.21 -0.56 1.52
N PRO A 214 -0.33 -1.57 1.61
CA PRO A 214 1.05 -1.35 2.02
C PRO A 214 1.80 -0.43 1.06
N THR A 215 2.67 0.41 1.61
CA THR A 215 3.48 1.34 0.82
C THR A 215 4.91 0.82 0.72
N ASN A 216 5.51 0.94 -0.46
CA ASN A 216 6.89 0.49 -0.71
C ASN A 216 7.87 1.66 -0.74
N VAL A 217 8.97 1.54 -0.01
CA VAL A 217 10.05 2.53 0.09
C VAL A 217 11.39 1.80 0.19
N ASN A 218 12.34 2.11 -0.70
CA ASN A 218 13.72 1.57 -0.67
C ASN A 218 13.83 0.05 -0.45
N GLY A 219 13.05 -0.73 -1.20
CA GLY A 219 13.10 -2.20 -1.07
C GLY A 219 12.51 -2.74 0.24
N SER A 220 11.77 -1.91 0.98
CA SER A 220 10.95 -2.32 2.12
C SER A 220 9.48 -1.96 1.88
N CYS A 221 8.55 -2.81 2.32
CA CYS A 221 7.13 -2.44 2.39
C CYS A 221 6.70 -2.10 3.81
N TYR A 222 5.65 -1.30 3.96
CA TYR A 222 5.13 -0.82 5.24
C TYR A 222 3.62 -1.04 5.31
N PHE A 223 3.20 -1.90 6.24
CA PHE A 223 1.82 -2.20 6.59
C PHE A 223 1.35 -1.28 7.71
N ASP A 224 0.22 -0.62 7.51
CA ASP A 224 -0.39 0.27 8.50
C ASP A 224 -1.39 -0.50 9.38
N PHE A 225 -0.99 -0.94 10.57
CA PHE A 225 -1.89 -1.60 11.52
C PHE A 225 -2.55 -0.61 12.47
N ILE A 226 -3.41 -1.02 13.40
CA ILE A 226 -4.07 -0.07 14.33
C ILE A 226 -3.06 0.53 15.32
N SER A 227 -2.18 -0.28 15.89
CA SER A 227 -1.27 0.12 16.97
C SER A 227 0.16 0.44 16.52
N GLU A 228 0.58 -0.09 15.38
CA GLU A 228 1.94 0.04 14.86
C GLU A 228 1.99 0.15 13.34
N VAL A 229 3.16 0.49 12.82
CA VAL A 229 3.51 0.29 11.41
C VAL A 229 4.49 -0.87 11.36
N VAL A 230 4.16 -1.93 10.61
CA VAL A 230 5.05 -3.09 10.43
C VAL A 230 5.72 -2.96 9.06
N SER A 231 7.04 -3.01 9.05
CA SER A 231 7.83 -3.01 7.83
C SER A 231 8.39 -4.39 7.53
N PHE A 232 8.65 -4.66 6.26
CA PHE A 232 9.34 -5.86 5.80
C PHE A 232 10.38 -5.47 4.74
N ASP A 233 11.64 -5.81 4.99
CA ASP A 233 12.74 -5.63 4.04
C ASP A 233 12.79 -6.83 3.10
N PHE A 234 12.68 -6.61 1.78
CA PHE A 234 12.64 -7.72 0.82
C PHE A 234 14.00 -8.41 0.59
N ALA A 235 15.12 -7.73 0.88
CA ALA A 235 16.46 -8.24 0.66
C ALA A 235 16.98 -9.06 1.84
N ASP A 236 16.73 -8.59 3.06
CA ASP A 236 17.07 -9.32 4.28
C ASP A 236 15.93 -10.25 4.73
N GLU A 237 14.72 -10.06 4.20
CA GLU A 237 13.50 -10.80 4.57
C GLU A 237 13.19 -10.69 6.07
N VAL A 238 13.47 -9.52 6.63
CA VAL A 238 13.31 -9.22 8.05
C VAL A 238 12.22 -8.20 8.23
N PHE A 239 11.35 -8.44 9.21
CA PHE A 239 10.38 -7.47 9.63
C PHE A 239 10.92 -6.52 10.70
N SER A 240 10.35 -5.33 10.77
CA SER A 240 10.62 -4.37 11.84
C SER A 240 9.35 -3.61 12.22
N VAL A 241 9.23 -3.25 13.51
CA VAL A 241 8.06 -2.53 14.03
C VAL A 241 8.42 -1.08 14.30
N LEU A 242 7.62 -0.19 13.74
CA LEU A 242 7.71 1.24 13.97
C LEU A 242 6.52 1.66 14.85
N PRO A 243 6.73 2.56 15.83
CA PRO A 243 5.62 3.13 16.58
C PRO A 243 4.70 3.90 15.62
N LYS A 244 3.41 4.00 15.95
CA LYS A 244 2.52 4.91 15.22
C LYS A 244 2.96 6.36 15.41
N PRO A 245 2.79 7.22 14.39
CA PRO A 245 2.79 8.67 14.64
C PRO A 245 1.63 9.01 15.60
N PRO A 246 1.68 10.15 16.31
CA PRO A 246 0.68 10.53 17.32
C PRO A 246 -0.67 10.96 16.72
N LEU A 247 -1.29 10.10 15.92
CA LEU A 247 -2.42 10.37 15.03
C LEU A 247 -3.38 9.15 15.03
N SER A 248 -4.69 9.39 14.94
CA SER A 248 -5.70 8.33 15.13
C SER A 248 -6.01 7.51 13.88
N HIS A 249 -5.84 8.09 12.68
CA HIS A 249 -6.00 7.42 11.39
C HIS A 249 -4.90 7.89 10.46
N VAL A 250 -4.35 7.03 9.61
CA VAL A 250 -3.15 7.39 8.83
C VAL A 250 -3.28 6.85 7.41
N HIS A 251 -2.83 7.61 6.41
CA HIS A 251 -2.51 7.08 5.10
C HIS A 251 -0.98 7.09 4.95
N LEU A 252 -0.37 5.90 4.83
CA LEU A 252 1.04 5.78 4.53
C LEU A 252 1.27 6.14 3.06
N LEU A 253 2.18 7.06 2.79
CA LEU A 253 2.64 7.38 1.44
C LEU A 253 4.17 7.32 1.43
N CYS A 254 4.78 7.60 0.29
CA CYS A 254 6.23 7.61 0.17
C CYS A 254 6.67 8.71 -0.79
N CYS A 255 7.78 9.38 -0.50
CA CYS A 255 8.39 10.31 -1.44
C CYS A 255 9.05 9.56 -2.61
N ILE A 256 9.21 10.24 -3.75
CA ILE A 256 9.69 9.62 -4.99
C ILE A 256 11.19 9.36 -5.02
N ASP A 257 12.01 10.14 -4.31
CA ASP A 257 13.43 9.78 -4.22
C ASP A 257 13.67 8.54 -3.34
N GLY A 258 12.60 7.91 -2.86
CA GLY A 258 12.62 6.72 -2.02
C GLY A 258 13.25 6.99 -0.65
N SER A 259 13.83 8.16 -0.41
CA SER A 259 14.79 8.35 0.68
C SER A 259 14.15 8.34 2.06
N LYS A 260 12.83 8.59 2.16
CA LYS A 260 12.10 8.68 3.44
C LYS A 260 10.71 8.07 3.35
N LEU A 261 10.30 7.45 4.45
CA LEU A 261 8.92 7.05 4.68
C LEU A 261 8.14 8.27 5.20
N ASP A 262 7.14 8.69 4.43
CA ASP A 262 6.33 9.87 4.72
C ASP A 262 4.86 9.50 4.95
N ILE A 263 4.33 9.96 6.06
CA ILE A 263 2.95 9.74 6.43
C ILE A 263 2.17 11.00 6.13
N ILE A 264 1.07 10.83 5.40
CA ILE A 264 0.03 11.83 5.35
C ILE A 264 -1.11 11.41 6.27
N HIS A 265 -1.24 12.13 7.38
CA HIS A 265 -2.42 12.03 8.19
C HIS A 265 -3.51 12.93 7.65
N TYR A 266 -4.68 12.34 7.53
CA TYR A 266 -5.87 13.00 7.07
C TYR A 266 -6.88 13.07 8.21
N ARG A 267 -6.99 14.24 8.85
CA ARG A 267 -7.97 14.47 9.91
C ARG A 267 -9.27 14.99 9.31
N SER A 268 -10.32 14.20 9.42
CA SER A 268 -11.68 14.63 9.06
C SER A 268 -12.38 15.19 10.29
N LYS A 269 -12.53 16.51 10.40
CA LYS A 269 -13.45 17.13 11.37
C LYS A 269 -14.38 18.10 10.62
N GLY A 270 -15.57 17.62 10.25
CA GLY A 270 -16.49 18.35 9.37
C GLY A 270 -15.95 18.42 7.93
N ASP A 271 -16.28 19.50 7.20
CA ASP A 271 -15.83 19.70 5.80
C ASP A 271 -14.38 20.17 5.67
N ARG A 272 -13.80 20.70 6.75
CA ARG A 272 -12.39 21.10 6.80
C ARG A 272 -11.53 19.90 7.10
N LYS A 273 -10.58 19.64 6.19
CA LYS A 273 -9.66 18.53 6.29
C LYS A 273 -8.26 19.08 6.46
N SER A 274 -7.58 18.61 7.52
CA SER A 274 -6.16 18.91 7.68
C SER A 274 -5.33 17.74 7.19
N LEU A 275 -4.30 18.07 6.43
CA LEU A 275 -3.30 17.14 5.93
C LEU A 275 -2.02 17.41 6.72
N ASP A 276 -1.63 16.48 7.60
CA ASP A 276 -0.35 16.59 8.32
C ASP A 276 0.68 15.68 7.65
N LEU A 277 1.80 16.24 7.22
CA LEU A 277 2.94 15.50 6.69
C LEU A 277 3.90 15.18 7.83
N TRP A 278 4.16 13.89 8.03
CA TRP A 278 5.09 13.37 9.02
C TRP A 278 6.16 12.53 8.33
N SER A 279 7.41 12.66 8.74
CA SER A 279 8.50 11.84 8.20
C SER A 279 9.11 10.97 9.29
N TRP A 280 9.48 9.75 8.92
CA TRP A 280 10.24 8.86 9.80
C TRP A 280 11.72 9.20 9.76
N GLU A 281 12.29 9.55 10.92
CA GLU A 281 13.73 9.75 11.05
C GLU A 281 14.36 8.48 11.62
N SER A 282 14.88 7.62 10.74
CA SER A 282 15.39 6.29 11.09
C SER A 282 16.51 6.34 12.14
N ARG A 283 17.39 7.35 12.09
CA ARG A 283 18.49 7.51 13.07
C ARG A 283 18.00 7.80 14.48
N LYS A 284 16.86 8.49 14.61
CA LYS A 284 16.26 8.85 15.90
C LYS A 284 15.20 7.85 16.34
N GLY A 285 14.70 7.03 15.43
CA GLY A 285 13.60 6.09 15.69
C GLY A 285 12.31 6.83 16.07
N CYS A 286 12.04 7.99 15.47
CA CYS A 286 10.87 8.80 15.81
C CYS A 286 10.23 9.45 14.58
N TRP A 287 8.93 9.72 14.70
CA TRP A 287 8.18 10.54 13.78
C TRP A 287 8.36 12.02 14.09
N SER A 288 8.58 12.83 13.06
CA SER A 288 8.55 14.29 13.16
C SER A 288 7.52 14.86 12.21
N ASN A 289 6.68 15.77 12.70
CA ASN A 289 5.82 16.57 11.84
C ASN A 289 6.72 17.48 11.00
N VAL A 290 6.63 17.33 9.69
CA VAL A 290 7.36 18.18 8.73
C VAL A 290 6.52 19.39 8.39
N ASP A 291 5.21 19.19 8.24
CA ASP A 291 4.32 20.23 7.77
C ASP A 291 2.84 19.92 8.04
N SER A 292 1.99 20.94 7.94
CA SER A 292 0.54 20.81 8.09
C SER A 292 -0.21 21.77 7.17
N PHE A 293 -1.25 21.25 6.51
CA PHE A 293 -2.08 21.97 5.55
C PHE A 293 -3.54 21.89 5.93
N VAL A 294 -4.31 22.91 5.60
CA VAL A 294 -5.78 22.85 5.61
C VAL A 294 -6.22 22.91 4.16
N LEU A 295 -6.88 21.85 3.70
CA LEU A 295 -7.36 21.73 2.33
C LEU A 295 -8.87 21.55 2.35
N GLU A 296 -9.56 22.35 1.55
CA GLU A 296 -11.00 22.23 1.35
C GLU A 296 -11.29 21.40 0.10
N GLY A 297 -12.41 20.68 0.07
CA GLY A 297 -12.84 19.91 -1.09
C GLY A 297 -12.02 18.65 -1.40
N VAL A 298 -11.04 18.28 -0.57
CA VAL A 298 -10.26 17.04 -0.72
C VAL A 298 -10.98 15.87 -0.08
N LYS A 299 -10.90 14.66 -0.63
CA LYS A 299 -11.46 13.40 -0.09
C LYS A 299 -10.41 12.50 0.56
N ARG A 300 -9.24 12.33 -0.05
CA ARG A 300 -8.10 11.55 0.49
C ARG A 300 -6.84 11.79 -0.35
N PRO A 301 -5.64 11.55 0.21
CA PRO A 301 -4.43 11.53 -0.60
C PRO A 301 -4.33 10.25 -1.45
N LEU A 302 -3.55 10.33 -2.54
CA LEU A 302 -3.36 9.24 -3.51
C LEU A 302 -1.89 8.86 -3.69
N LEU A 303 -1.02 9.84 -3.94
CA LEU A 303 0.39 9.61 -4.28
C LEU A 303 1.20 10.88 -4.05
N LEU A 304 2.40 10.77 -3.48
CA LEU A 304 3.40 11.81 -3.55
C LEU A 304 4.24 11.62 -4.82
N TRP A 305 4.41 12.68 -5.59
CA TRP A 305 5.17 12.68 -6.85
C TRP A 305 6.29 13.73 -6.82
N GLY A 306 7.48 13.33 -7.25
CA GLY A 306 8.69 14.12 -7.03
C GLY A 306 8.90 14.44 -5.54
N ARG A 307 9.42 15.64 -5.27
CA ARG A 307 9.66 16.16 -3.90
C ARG A 307 8.57 17.09 -3.38
N ASP A 308 7.70 17.58 -4.25
CA ASP A 308 6.81 18.69 -3.93
C ASP A 308 5.42 18.57 -4.53
N LYS A 309 5.05 17.45 -5.16
CA LYS A 309 3.71 17.25 -5.71
C LYS A 309 2.97 16.20 -4.92
N CYS A 310 1.74 16.50 -4.53
CA CYS A 310 0.85 15.56 -3.85
C CYS A 310 -0.45 15.43 -4.63
N PHE A 311 -0.71 14.23 -5.13
CA PHE A 311 -1.97 13.90 -5.79
C PHE A 311 -3.02 13.53 -4.76
N LEU A 312 -4.19 14.13 -4.91
CA LEU A 312 -5.31 13.96 -4.01
C LEU A 312 -6.57 13.63 -4.82
N GLU A 313 -7.47 12.85 -4.24
CA GLU A 313 -8.82 12.67 -4.74
C GLU A 313 -9.69 13.77 -4.13
N GLY A 314 -10.43 14.53 -4.91
CA GLY A 314 -11.40 15.52 -4.45
C GLY A 314 -12.73 14.90 -4.02
N ASN A 315 -13.55 15.63 -3.26
CA ASN A 315 -14.90 15.22 -2.86
C ASN A 315 -15.80 14.94 -4.09
N ASN A 316 -15.53 15.63 -5.21
CA ASN A 316 -16.22 15.45 -6.48
C ASN A 316 -15.66 14.30 -7.34
N LEU A 317 -14.83 13.42 -6.76
CA LEU A 317 -14.17 12.29 -7.43
C LEU A 317 -13.28 12.73 -8.60
N GLU A 318 -12.67 13.91 -8.48
CA GLU A 318 -11.69 14.45 -9.43
C GLU A 318 -10.27 14.33 -8.91
N LEU A 319 -9.30 14.30 -9.83
CA LEU A 319 -7.90 14.34 -9.50
C LEU A 319 -7.48 15.79 -9.23
N LEU A 320 -6.94 16.01 -8.03
CA LEU A 320 -6.36 17.27 -7.60
C LEU A 320 -4.85 17.12 -7.51
N LEU A 321 -4.15 18.21 -7.80
CA LEU A 321 -2.71 18.34 -7.58
C LEU A 321 -2.48 19.44 -6.55
N PHE A 322 -1.82 19.08 -5.45
CA PHE A 322 -1.35 20.01 -4.44
C PHE A 322 0.16 20.17 -4.54
N ASP A 323 0.62 21.40 -4.71
CA ASP A 323 2.04 21.74 -4.68
C ASP A 323 2.46 22.07 -3.24
N LEU A 324 3.33 21.23 -2.68
CA LEU A 324 3.83 21.37 -1.32
C LEU A 324 4.69 22.63 -1.14
N LYS A 325 5.31 23.19 -2.17
CA LYS A 325 6.12 24.41 -2.04
C LYS A 325 5.28 25.67 -2.16
N THR A 326 4.46 25.77 -3.21
CA THR A 326 3.66 26.97 -3.48
C THR A 326 2.37 27.00 -2.66
N ARG A 327 1.96 25.86 -2.09
CA ARG A 327 0.68 25.66 -1.39
C ARG A 327 -0.54 25.81 -2.30
N GLU A 328 -0.34 25.69 -3.60
CA GLU A 328 -1.43 25.79 -4.57
C GLU A 328 -2.12 24.45 -4.74
N LEU A 329 -3.45 24.46 -4.64
CA LEU A 329 -4.31 23.33 -4.97
C LEU A 329 -4.99 23.58 -6.32
N LYS A 330 -4.74 22.69 -7.28
CA LYS A 330 -5.32 22.78 -8.63
C LYS A 330 -6.14 21.54 -8.95
N SER A 331 -7.36 21.73 -9.45
CA SER A 331 -8.09 20.63 -10.10
C SER A 331 -7.51 20.39 -11.49
N LEU A 332 -7.31 19.11 -11.83
CA LEU A 332 -6.83 18.71 -13.14
C LEU A 332 -7.98 18.39 -14.10
N GLY A 333 -9.24 18.47 -13.66
CA GLY A 333 -10.41 18.12 -14.47
C GLY A 333 -10.51 16.64 -14.85
N ILE A 334 -9.61 15.79 -14.33
CA ILE A 334 -9.58 14.37 -14.58
C ILE A 334 -10.50 13.67 -13.56
N LYS A 335 -11.43 12.86 -14.05
CA LYS A 335 -12.31 12.02 -13.21
C LYS A 335 -12.22 10.58 -13.70
N ASP A 336 -12.42 9.64 -12.78
CA ASP A 336 -12.66 8.25 -13.15
C ASP A 336 -14.17 8.04 -13.45
N SER A 337 -14.53 6.90 -14.04
CA SER A 337 -15.94 6.61 -14.39
C SER A 337 -16.84 6.71 -13.15
N PRO A 338 -18.05 7.29 -13.26
CA PRO A 338 -18.93 7.50 -12.12
C PRO A 338 -19.34 6.19 -11.43
N PRO A 339 -19.75 6.25 -10.14
CA PRO A 339 -20.19 5.06 -9.39
C PRO A 339 -21.29 4.31 -10.14
N CYS A 340 -21.34 2.98 -9.99
CA CYS A 340 -22.36 2.15 -10.62
C CYS A 340 -23.08 1.28 -9.58
N LYS A 341 -24.19 0.65 -9.95
CA LYS A 341 -25.02 -0.16 -9.04
C LYS A 341 -24.25 -1.26 -8.29
N PHE A 342 -23.14 -1.74 -8.86
CA PHE A 342 -22.32 -2.82 -8.31
C PHE A 342 -21.11 -2.33 -7.51
N ARG A 343 -20.77 -1.03 -7.58
CA ARG A 343 -19.65 -0.44 -6.86
C ARG A 343 -19.96 0.98 -6.42
N SER A 344 -20.05 1.15 -5.11
CA SER A 344 -20.30 2.43 -4.44
C SER A 344 -19.07 3.35 -4.38
N SER A 345 -17.85 2.83 -4.55
CA SER A 345 -16.62 3.64 -4.59
C SER A 345 -15.96 3.62 -5.97
N VAL A 346 -15.82 4.82 -6.53
CA VAL A 346 -14.88 5.10 -7.61
C VAL A 346 -13.57 5.48 -6.94
N GLU A 347 -12.49 4.79 -7.28
CA GLU A 347 -11.19 5.06 -6.70
C GLU A 347 -10.20 5.42 -7.80
N ILE A 348 -9.78 6.68 -7.80
CA ILE A 348 -8.61 7.07 -8.57
C ILE A 348 -7.41 6.32 -7.99
N LYS A 349 -6.64 5.66 -8.86
CA LYS A 349 -5.38 5.00 -8.51
C LYS A 349 -4.27 5.51 -9.42
N LEU A 350 -3.17 5.89 -8.79
CA LEU A 350 -1.94 6.38 -9.41
C LEU A 350 -0.77 5.55 -8.92
N VAL A 351 0.21 5.33 -9.79
CA VAL A 351 1.48 4.72 -9.42
C VAL A 351 2.61 5.35 -10.24
N SER A 352 3.79 5.48 -9.64
CA SER A 352 5.00 5.83 -10.38
C SER A 352 5.44 4.63 -11.23
N PHE A 353 5.77 4.86 -12.49
CA PHE A 353 6.04 3.81 -13.45
C PHE A 353 7.20 4.18 -14.37
N VAL A 354 8.13 3.25 -14.54
CA VAL A 354 9.23 3.35 -15.50
C VAL A 354 8.95 2.37 -16.63
N GLU A 355 8.99 2.83 -17.88
CA GLU A 355 8.90 1.90 -19.01
C GLU A 355 10.17 1.04 -19.10
N SER A 356 10.00 -0.26 -19.26
CA SER A 356 11.11 -1.21 -19.29
C SER A 356 10.74 -2.45 -20.08
N THR A 357 11.72 -3.06 -20.73
CA THR A 357 11.55 -4.31 -21.51
C THR A 357 11.93 -5.55 -20.71
N VAL A 358 12.08 -5.45 -19.38
CA VAL A 358 12.34 -6.61 -18.50
C VAL A 358 11.29 -7.69 -18.73
N SER A 359 11.74 -8.90 -19.05
CA SER A 359 10.88 -10.07 -19.22
C SER A 359 10.55 -10.71 -17.87
N ILE A 360 9.27 -10.97 -17.63
CA ILE A 360 8.78 -11.75 -16.48
C ILE A 360 9.10 -13.23 -16.68
N LYS A 361 8.93 -13.73 -17.91
CA LYS A 361 9.12 -15.15 -18.24
C LYS A 361 10.58 -15.59 -18.13
N GLY A 362 11.52 -14.69 -18.41
CA GLY A 362 12.96 -14.96 -18.26
C GLY A 362 13.45 -15.02 -16.82
N LEU A 363 12.61 -14.66 -15.83
CA LEU A 363 12.97 -14.60 -14.41
C LEU A 363 12.49 -15.81 -13.60
N SER A 364 11.39 -16.44 -14.03
CA SER A 364 10.94 -17.72 -13.48
C SER A 364 11.77 -18.87 -14.06
N LYS A 365 12.25 -19.80 -13.23
CA LYS A 365 12.85 -21.04 -13.75
C LYS A 365 11.86 -21.72 -14.71
N VAL A 366 12.34 -22.07 -15.90
CA VAL A 366 11.59 -22.95 -16.81
C VAL A 366 11.61 -24.35 -16.19
N GLY A 367 10.48 -24.77 -15.62
CA GLY A 367 10.10 -26.18 -15.35
C GLY A 367 11.03 -26.99 -14.48
#